data_AF-A0AAD8ACQ5-F1
#
_entry.id   AF-A0AAD8ACQ5-F1
#
_cell.length_a   1.000
_cell.length_b   1.000
_cell.length_c   1.000
_cell.angle_alpha   90.00
_cell.angle_beta   90.00
_cell.angle_gamma   90.00
#
_symmetry.space_group_name_H-M   'P 1'
#
loop_
_entity.id
_entity.type
_entity.pdbx_description
1 polymer ?
#
loop_
_entity_poly.entity_id
_entity_poly.type
_entity_poly.pdbx_seq_one_letter_code
_entity_poly.pdbx_strand_id
1 'polypeptide(L)'
;MAARKRKDVLHGMGDDRWTVKDKMTQFRGLIKFFARERKQRLFENAVLKKKQDKQIRYLRKDIAHFREELYDSLVGDRQRLRNNLQHNRTFLLAYQNLVPSDALYFDTVLKILNFDSTIQSNCILQATRMGQEVTEQLETLQCEFKVLEKQVKENMKERDLAVKTLRKSVARLYRTCLTLLRIESETEIEKVKSPSDEKLTDEFEFLQLILTEVQDITHVSTFDDIFPRIEDQLHHKNHLLHKLFTNRKIRDHVDRKNNHGHVMLSSLESSMVDTTFAYKEEKGRLLTEIDELENISSQMREEVEENGDLFLVLRSSLQTLFEMISGIGEPSDVDPSKPPTAQQILMSQDAHETLKKVREKLNILIQMTPEFEKPTLDKAKVLYQQNVISLVSKYIFSDVEIYDVPLIDFDEMKDANILTRLDVKNNSKFIVKQSEHPSDLQMLQALPTFSKATDDTKRRTLKK
;
A
#
# COMPACT_ATOMS: atom_id res chain seq x y z
N MET A 1 -15.21 -28.10 -14.67
CA MET A 1 -15.09 -29.58 -14.59
C MET A 1 -16.27 -30.21 -15.35
N ALA A 2 -15.97 -31.10 -16.29
CA ALA A 2 -16.96 -31.74 -17.16
C ALA A 2 -18.00 -32.56 -16.37
N ALA A 3 -19.28 -32.17 -16.46
CA ALA A 3 -20.39 -32.97 -15.97
C ALA A 3 -20.54 -34.25 -16.81
N ARG A 4 -19.94 -35.35 -16.33
CA ARG A 4 -20.22 -36.70 -16.85
C ARG A 4 -21.68 -37.03 -16.59
N LYS A 5 -22.54 -36.80 -17.58
CA LYS A 5 -23.88 -37.43 -17.67
C LYS A 5 -23.66 -38.94 -17.69
N ARG A 6 -23.87 -39.62 -16.56
CA ARG A 6 -24.02 -41.08 -16.54
C ARG A 6 -25.34 -41.40 -17.24
N LYS A 7 -25.26 -41.76 -18.52
CA LYS A 7 -26.34 -42.48 -19.19
C LYS A 7 -26.35 -43.88 -18.58
N ASP A 8 -27.19 -44.09 -17.58
CA ASP A 8 -27.55 -45.44 -17.14
C ASP A 8 -28.38 -46.05 -18.25
N VAL A 9 -27.71 -46.73 -19.18
CA VAL A 9 -28.37 -47.59 -20.16
C VAL A 9 -28.91 -48.78 -19.37
N LEU A 10 -30.18 -48.74 -18.98
CA LEU A 10 -30.95 -49.90 -18.57
C LEU A 10 -30.90 -50.93 -19.71
N HIS A 11 -29.91 -51.83 -19.67
CA HIS A 11 -29.86 -52.96 -20.57
C HIS A 11 -31.01 -53.92 -20.23
N GLY A 12 -32.02 -53.90 -21.09
CA GLY A 12 -32.97 -54.96 -21.44
C GLY A 12 -33.26 -56.04 -20.40
N MET A 13 -34.03 -55.72 -19.36
CA MET A 13 -34.77 -56.70 -18.55
C MET A 13 -36.08 -57.18 -19.22
N GLY A 14 -36.31 -56.79 -20.47
CA GLY A 14 -37.50 -57.09 -21.27
C GLY A 14 -37.29 -58.19 -22.32
N ASP A 15 -36.14 -58.88 -22.33
CA ASP A 15 -35.89 -59.98 -23.27
C ASP A 15 -36.61 -61.26 -22.79
N ASP A 16 -37.43 -61.85 -23.65
CA ASP A 16 -38.25 -63.05 -23.36
C ASP A 16 -37.42 -64.32 -23.11
N ARG A 17 -36.12 -64.27 -23.44
CA ARG A 17 -35.17 -65.37 -23.21
C ARG A 17 -34.74 -65.51 -21.74
N TRP A 18 -35.09 -64.56 -20.88
CA TRP A 18 -34.68 -64.56 -19.47
C TRP A 18 -35.65 -65.38 -18.61
N THR A 19 -35.13 -66.39 -17.91
CA THR A 19 -35.95 -67.14 -16.96
C THR A 19 -36.30 -66.27 -15.75
N VAL A 20 -37.42 -66.57 -15.08
CA VAL A 20 -37.86 -65.86 -13.86
C VAL A 20 -36.77 -65.87 -12.78
N LYS A 21 -35.98 -66.95 -12.73
CA LYS A 21 -34.84 -67.11 -11.80
C LYS A 21 -33.71 -66.12 -12.10
N ASP A 22 -33.44 -65.86 -13.38
CA ASP A 22 -32.40 -64.90 -13.81
C ASP A 22 -32.84 -63.47 -13.52
N LYS A 23 -34.11 -63.12 -13.84
CA LYS A 23 -34.70 -61.81 -13.50
C LYS A 23 -34.62 -61.54 -11.99
N MET A 24 -35.00 -62.53 -11.17
CA MET A 24 -34.94 -62.41 -9.70
C MET A 24 -33.51 -62.26 -9.17
N THR A 25 -32.53 -62.95 -9.78
CA THR A 25 -31.12 -62.83 -9.42
C THR A 25 -30.56 -61.45 -9.75
N GLN A 26 -30.95 -60.89 -10.89
CA GLN A 26 -30.57 -59.52 -11.29
C GLN A 26 -31.22 -58.47 -10.40
N PHE A 27 -32.51 -58.60 -10.04
CA PHE A 27 -33.15 -57.70 -9.07
C PHE A 27 -32.45 -57.73 -7.71
N ARG A 28 -32.07 -58.91 -7.22
CA ARG A 28 -31.27 -59.03 -5.99
C ARG A 28 -29.90 -58.35 -6.14
N GLY A 29 -29.26 -58.47 -7.30
CA GLY A 29 -28.02 -57.75 -7.63
C GLY A 29 -28.20 -56.23 -7.60
N LEU A 30 -29.29 -55.73 -8.19
CA LEU A 30 -29.62 -54.31 -8.24
C LEU A 30 -29.92 -53.75 -6.83
N ILE A 31 -30.67 -54.49 -6.00
CA ILE A 31 -30.92 -54.11 -4.60
C ILE A 31 -29.61 -54.03 -3.82
N LYS A 32 -28.70 -55.00 -3.98
CA LYS A 32 -27.37 -54.96 -3.35
C LYS A 32 -26.53 -53.79 -3.87
N PHE A 33 -26.62 -53.47 -5.16
CA PHE A 33 -25.95 -52.33 -5.76
C PHE A 33 -26.46 -51.01 -5.16
N PHE A 34 -27.78 -50.80 -5.11
CA PHE A 34 -28.37 -49.60 -4.48
C PHE A 34 -28.04 -49.49 -2.99
N ALA A 35 -28.03 -50.61 -2.25
CA ALA A 35 -27.62 -50.62 -0.85
C ALA A 35 -26.15 -50.22 -0.69
N ARG A 36 -25.26 -50.68 -1.58
CA ARG A 36 -23.85 -50.29 -1.60
C ARG A 36 -23.67 -48.83 -1.99
N GLU A 37 -24.37 -48.36 -3.01
CA GLU A 37 -24.33 -46.98 -3.49
C GLU A 37 -24.85 -46.00 -2.42
N ARG A 38 -25.92 -46.37 -1.70
CA ARG A 38 -26.41 -45.59 -0.57
C ARG A 38 -25.37 -45.48 0.55
N LYS A 39 -24.69 -46.59 0.88
CA LYS A 39 -23.59 -46.57 1.87
C LYS A 39 -22.43 -45.69 1.40
N GLN A 40 -22.08 -45.75 0.11
CA GLN A 40 -21.04 -44.91 -0.48
C GLN A 40 -21.40 -43.43 -0.41
N ARG A 41 -22.63 -43.04 -0.78
CA ARG A 41 -23.11 -41.66 -0.67
C ARG A 41 -23.09 -41.14 0.76
N LEU A 42 -23.49 -41.96 1.74
CA LEU A 42 -23.41 -41.57 3.16
C LEU A 42 -21.97 -41.33 3.62
N PHE A 43 -21.03 -42.17 3.16
CA PHE A 43 -19.62 -41.99 3.46
C PHE A 43 -19.05 -40.72 2.82
N GLU A 44 -19.36 -40.48 1.54
CA GLU A 44 -18.96 -39.27 0.82
C GLU A 44 -19.51 -38.00 1.50
N ASN A 45 -20.79 -38.00 1.88
CA ASN A 45 -21.40 -36.91 2.63
C ASN A 45 -20.74 -36.69 4.00
N ALA A 46 -20.37 -37.76 4.72
CA ALA A 46 -19.67 -37.64 5.99
C ALA A 46 -18.26 -37.04 5.82
N VAL A 47 -17.55 -37.39 4.76
CA VAL A 47 -16.25 -36.79 4.42
C VAL A 47 -16.39 -35.32 4.05
N LEU A 48 -17.38 -34.97 3.22
CA LEU A 48 -17.68 -33.58 2.85
C LEU A 48 -18.04 -32.73 4.06
N LYS A 49 -18.91 -33.23 4.95
CA LYS A 49 -19.27 -32.55 6.19
C LYS A 49 -18.04 -32.29 7.07
N LYS A 50 -17.16 -33.28 7.25
CA LYS A 50 -15.89 -33.10 7.99
C LYS A 50 -14.98 -32.04 7.35
N LYS A 51 -14.97 -31.92 6.02
CA LYS A 51 -14.19 -30.91 5.30
C LYS A 51 -14.78 -29.51 5.54
N GLN A 52 -16.10 -29.37 5.42
CA GLN A 52 -16.81 -28.11 5.71
C GLN A 52 -16.62 -27.68 7.17
N ASP A 53 -16.73 -28.60 8.13
CA ASP A 53 -16.51 -28.31 9.56
C ASP A 53 -15.07 -27.83 9.82
N LYS A 54 -14.08 -28.35 9.09
CA LYS A 54 -12.70 -27.83 9.16
C LYS A 54 -12.62 -26.41 8.61
N GLN A 55 -13.21 -26.13 7.45
CA GLN A 55 -13.22 -24.78 6.87
C GLN A 55 -13.91 -23.77 7.78
N ILE A 56 -15.07 -24.10 8.34
CA ILE A 56 -15.78 -23.24 9.31
C ILE A 56 -14.90 -22.94 10.53
N ARG A 57 -14.13 -23.93 11.03
CA ARG A 57 -13.20 -23.69 12.14
C ARG A 57 -12.05 -22.74 11.76
N TYR A 58 -11.53 -22.82 10.54
CA TYR A 58 -10.51 -21.87 10.08
C TYR A 58 -11.09 -20.47 9.97
N LEU A 59 -12.23 -20.31 9.28
CA LEU A 59 -12.89 -19.01 9.14
C LEU A 59 -13.24 -18.38 10.50
N ARG A 60 -13.66 -19.17 11.49
CA ARG A 60 -13.90 -18.68 12.85
C ARG A 60 -12.63 -18.18 13.53
N LYS A 61 -11.49 -18.84 13.32
CA LYS A 61 -10.20 -18.38 13.83
C LYS A 61 -9.75 -17.10 13.15
N ASP A 62 -9.91 -17.02 11.83
CA ASP A 62 -9.52 -15.84 11.06
C ASP A 62 -10.38 -14.63 11.44
N ILE A 63 -11.70 -14.80 11.59
CA ILE A 63 -12.59 -13.74 12.08
C ILE A 63 -12.21 -13.28 13.49
N ALA A 64 -11.82 -14.21 14.37
CA ALA A 64 -11.38 -13.83 15.71
C ALA A 64 -10.07 -13.02 15.67
N HIS A 65 -9.12 -13.45 14.83
CA HIS A 65 -7.86 -12.76 14.62
C HIS A 65 -8.05 -11.36 14.03
N PHE A 66 -8.85 -11.20 12.98
CA PHE A 66 -9.13 -9.88 12.39
C PHE A 66 -9.89 -8.95 13.34
N ARG A 67 -10.75 -9.50 14.21
CA ARG A 67 -11.40 -8.69 15.27
C ARG A 67 -10.40 -8.18 16.29
N GLU A 68 -9.40 -9.00 16.63
CA GLU A 68 -8.31 -8.60 17.52
C GLU A 68 -7.45 -7.51 16.87
N GLU A 69 -7.03 -7.69 15.61
CA GLU A 69 -6.28 -6.67 14.86
C GLU A 69 -7.05 -5.35 14.69
N LEU A 70 -8.36 -5.41 14.41
CA LEU A 70 -9.21 -4.23 14.32
C LEU A 70 -9.33 -3.53 15.67
N TYR A 71 -9.46 -4.29 16.77
CA TYR A 71 -9.53 -3.73 18.11
C TYR A 71 -8.22 -3.05 18.49
N ASP A 72 -7.08 -3.67 18.18
CA ASP A 72 -5.75 -3.09 18.35
C ASP A 72 -5.55 -1.84 17.50
N SER A 73 -6.09 -1.79 16.28
CA SER A 73 -6.02 -0.61 15.42
C SER A 73 -6.95 0.53 15.89
N LEU A 74 -8.09 0.22 16.50
CA LEU A 74 -9.07 1.22 16.97
C LEU A 74 -8.72 1.80 18.33
N VAL A 75 -8.22 0.96 19.24
CA VAL A 75 -7.97 1.33 20.65
C VAL A 75 -6.48 1.55 20.91
N GLY A 76 -5.61 1.10 20.00
CA GLY A 76 -4.17 0.98 20.25
C GLY A 76 -3.87 -0.26 21.10
N ASP A 77 -2.70 -0.88 20.87
CA ASP A 77 -2.23 -2.01 21.67
C ASP A 77 -1.89 -1.53 23.09
N ARG A 78 -2.86 -1.68 24.01
CA ARG A 78 -2.72 -1.33 25.43
C ARG A 78 -1.60 -2.09 26.11
N GLN A 79 -1.26 -3.28 25.65
CA GLN A 79 -0.20 -4.10 26.24
C GLN A 79 1.18 -3.55 25.83
N ARG A 80 1.37 -3.19 24.55
CA ARG A 80 2.56 -2.45 24.11
C ARG A 80 2.71 -1.11 24.83
N LEU A 81 1.63 -0.35 24.98
CA LEU A 81 1.67 0.93 25.71
C LEU A 81 2.05 0.72 27.19
N ARG A 82 1.49 -0.30 27.85
CA ARG A 82 1.86 -0.68 29.22
C ARG A 82 3.32 -1.09 29.35
N ASN A 83 3.84 -1.86 28.39
CA ASN A 83 5.24 -2.29 28.38
C ASN A 83 6.18 -1.09 28.16
N ASN A 84 5.86 -0.20 27.22
CA ASN A 84 6.64 1.01 26.95
C ASN A 84 6.62 2.00 28.13
N LEU A 85 5.50 2.11 28.84
CA LEU A 85 5.32 3.01 29.98
C LEU A 85 5.62 2.34 31.33
N GLN A 86 6.09 1.09 31.35
CA GLN A 86 6.31 0.30 32.57
C GLN A 86 7.27 0.99 33.56
N HIS A 87 8.22 1.76 33.04
CA HIS A 87 9.22 2.47 33.83
C HIS A 87 8.71 3.81 34.41
N ASN A 88 7.54 4.29 34.01
CA ASN A 88 7.04 5.59 34.44
C ASN A 88 5.60 5.50 34.98
N ARG A 89 5.51 5.17 36.27
CA ARG A 89 4.25 4.90 37.01
C ARG A 89 3.23 6.03 36.92
N THR A 90 3.70 7.28 36.85
CA THR A 90 2.87 8.48 36.73
C THR A 90 2.12 8.53 35.40
N PHE A 91 2.79 8.22 34.29
CA PHE A 91 2.13 8.13 32.98
C PHE A 91 1.16 6.95 32.94
N LEU A 92 1.54 5.80 33.50
CA LEU A 92 0.68 4.62 33.51
C LEU A 92 -0.68 4.88 34.20
N LEU A 93 -0.69 5.65 35.29
CA LEU A 93 -1.91 6.08 35.99
C LEU A 93 -2.72 7.11 35.20
N ALA A 94 -2.06 8.04 34.49
CA ALA A 94 -2.73 9.01 33.63
C ALA A 94 -3.42 8.33 32.42
N TYR A 95 -2.77 7.33 31.82
CA TYR A 95 -3.30 6.60 30.67
C TYR A 95 -4.42 5.62 31.00
N GLN A 96 -4.49 5.10 32.22
CA GLN A 96 -5.54 4.15 32.62
C GLN A 96 -6.95 4.78 32.58
N ASN A 97 -7.05 6.10 32.69
CA ASN A 97 -8.30 6.87 32.71
C ASN A 97 -8.57 7.63 31.41
N LEU A 98 -7.77 7.39 30.37
CA LEU A 98 -7.81 8.16 29.13
C LEU A 98 -8.90 7.65 28.18
N VAL A 99 -9.56 8.56 27.48
CA VAL A 99 -10.53 8.22 26.43
C VAL A 99 -9.79 7.59 25.24
N PRO A 100 -10.32 6.54 24.58
CA PRO A 100 -9.65 5.85 23.47
C PRO A 100 -9.21 6.78 22.33
N SER A 101 -9.91 7.89 22.09
CA SER A 101 -9.53 8.92 21.11
C SER A 101 -8.18 9.57 21.45
N ASP A 102 -7.92 9.81 22.72
CA ASP A 102 -6.73 10.51 23.18
C ASP A 102 -5.52 9.57 23.17
N ALA A 103 -5.76 8.27 23.38
CA ALA A 103 -4.73 7.24 23.24
C ALA A 103 -4.17 7.17 21.80
N LEU A 104 -5.01 7.34 20.78
CA LEU A 104 -4.57 7.41 19.38
C LEU A 104 -3.70 8.65 19.10
N TYR A 105 -4.07 9.81 19.67
CA TYR A 105 -3.29 11.03 19.54
C TYR A 105 -1.90 10.85 20.17
N PHE A 106 -1.85 10.29 21.37
CA PHE A 106 -0.59 10.04 22.06
C PHE A 106 0.28 9.00 21.36
N ASP A 107 -0.29 7.92 20.82
CA ASP A 107 0.46 6.93 20.06
C ASP A 107 1.08 7.56 18.79
N THR A 108 0.34 8.45 18.13
CA THR A 108 0.84 9.23 17.00
C THR A 108 2.00 10.13 17.40
N VAL A 109 1.88 10.87 18.51
CA VAL A 109 2.95 11.74 19.04
C VAL A 109 4.18 10.91 19.44
N LEU A 110 4.00 9.78 20.11
CA LEU A 110 5.10 8.89 20.51
C LEU A 110 5.81 8.27 19.30
N LYS A 111 5.07 7.90 18.25
CA LYS A 111 5.66 7.43 16.98
C LYS A 111 6.49 8.53 16.31
N ILE A 112 5.97 9.75 16.24
CA ILE A 112 6.72 10.90 15.68
C ILE A 112 7.97 11.17 16.51
N LEU A 113 7.87 11.14 17.84
CA LEU A 113 9.01 11.38 18.74
C LEU A 113 10.09 10.30 18.62
N ASN A 114 9.70 9.02 18.51
CA ASN A 114 10.64 7.92 18.28
C ASN A 114 11.33 8.04 16.91
N PHE A 115 10.59 8.44 15.87
CA PHE A 115 11.15 8.67 14.55
C PHE A 115 12.18 9.81 14.57
N ASP A 116 11.83 10.94 15.19
CA ASP A 116 12.72 12.09 15.34
C ASP A 116 13.96 11.73 16.18
N SER A 117 13.79 11.00 17.29
CA SER A 117 14.91 10.50 18.11
C SER A 117 15.88 9.64 17.29
N THR A 118 15.37 8.84 16.34
CA THR A 118 16.21 7.99 15.48
C THR A 118 17.00 8.84 14.46
N ILE A 119 16.36 9.86 13.90
CA ILE A 119 17.02 10.81 13.00
C ILE A 119 18.10 11.59 13.74
N GLN A 120 17.79 12.11 14.93
CA GLN A 120 18.73 12.85 15.76
C GLN A 120 19.92 11.96 16.17
N SER A 121 19.68 10.71 16.58
CA SER A 121 20.77 9.79 16.92
C SER A 121 21.70 9.51 15.72
N ASN A 122 21.14 9.38 14.52
CA ASN A 122 21.93 9.19 13.30
C ASN A 122 22.73 10.45 12.95
N CYS A 123 22.13 11.63 13.10
CA CYS A 123 22.82 12.91 12.88
C CYS A 123 24.01 13.08 13.83
N ILE A 124 23.82 12.81 15.13
CA ILE A 124 24.90 12.85 16.13
C ILE A 124 26.00 11.84 15.81
N LEU A 125 25.65 10.62 15.42
CA LEU A 125 26.61 9.59 15.04
C LEU A 125 27.44 10.02 13.82
N GLN A 126 26.79 10.60 12.80
CA GLN A 126 27.48 11.09 11.61
C GLN A 126 28.38 12.29 11.92
N ALA A 127 27.91 13.23 12.74
CA ALA A 127 28.72 14.37 13.20
C ALA A 127 29.95 13.90 13.99
N THR A 128 29.78 12.90 14.84
CA THR A 128 30.89 12.30 15.60
C THR A 128 31.90 11.64 14.68
N ARG A 129 31.44 10.88 13.68
CA ARG A 129 32.31 10.24 12.69
C ARG A 129 33.10 11.26 11.87
N MET A 130 32.46 12.32 11.40
CA MET A 130 33.15 13.41 10.69
C MET A 130 34.15 14.12 11.61
N GLY A 131 33.80 14.33 12.88
CA GLY A 131 34.73 14.87 13.87
C GLY A 131 35.98 14.01 14.05
N GLN A 132 35.81 12.68 14.13
CA GLN A 132 36.91 11.72 14.21
C GLN A 132 37.82 11.79 12.97
N GLU A 133 37.25 11.79 11.77
CA GLU A 133 38.02 11.89 10.52
C GLU A 133 38.83 13.19 10.44
N VAL A 134 38.24 14.32 10.85
CA VAL A 134 38.94 15.61 10.92
C VAL A 134 40.08 15.57 11.95
N THR A 135 39.87 14.93 13.11
CA THR A 135 40.94 14.81 14.12
C THR A 135 42.09 13.93 13.64
N GLU A 136 41.82 12.82 12.94
CA GLU A 136 42.86 11.96 12.35
C GLU A 136 43.67 12.70 11.27
N GLN A 137 43.00 13.50 10.44
CA GLN A 137 43.67 14.34 9.45
C GLN A 137 44.53 15.42 10.12
N LEU A 138 44.04 16.04 11.19
CA LEU A 138 44.79 17.02 11.96
C LEU A 138 46.05 16.42 12.60
N GLU A 139 45.94 15.23 13.20
CA GLU A 139 47.08 14.52 13.79
C GLU A 139 48.13 14.14 12.72
N THR A 140 47.67 13.70 11.54
CA THR A 140 48.54 13.39 10.41
C THR A 140 49.31 14.65 9.97
N LEU A 141 48.61 15.77 9.78
CA LEU A 141 49.23 17.05 9.41
C LEU A 141 50.22 17.54 10.47
N GLN A 142 49.90 17.38 11.76
CA GLN A 142 50.83 17.73 12.84
C GLN A 142 52.10 16.87 12.83
N CYS A 143 51.98 15.57 12.54
CA CYS A 143 53.11 14.67 12.39
C CYS A 143 53.97 15.05 11.18
N GLU A 144 53.36 15.31 10.02
CA GLU A 144 54.05 15.77 8.81
C GLU A 144 54.79 17.08 9.05
N PHE A 145 54.16 18.04 9.73
CA PHE A 145 54.77 19.30 10.10
C PHE A 145 56.00 19.11 10.99
N LYS A 146 55.93 18.24 12.01
CA LYS A 146 57.08 17.93 12.88
C LYS A 146 58.25 17.30 12.11
N VAL A 147 57.96 16.42 11.15
CA VAL A 147 58.98 15.81 10.29
C VAL A 147 59.63 16.90 9.42
N LEU A 148 58.83 17.75 8.79
CA LEU A 148 59.32 18.83 7.95
C LEU A 148 60.15 19.84 8.76
N GLU A 149 59.71 20.20 9.96
CA GLU A 149 60.45 21.09 10.86
C GLU A 149 61.83 20.52 11.21
N LYS A 150 61.90 19.20 11.48
CA LYS A 150 63.17 18.52 11.75
C LYS A 150 64.09 18.54 10.52
N GLN A 151 63.56 18.24 9.34
CA GLN A 151 64.32 18.28 8.08
C GLN A 151 64.85 19.68 7.76
N VAL A 152 64.03 20.72 7.94
CA VAL A 152 64.46 22.12 7.76
C VAL A 152 65.58 22.47 8.74
N LYS A 153 65.46 22.07 10.01
CA LYS A 153 66.51 22.29 11.03
C LYS A 153 67.82 21.58 10.67
N GLU A 154 67.76 20.35 10.18
CA GLU A 154 68.94 19.61 9.72
C GLU A 154 69.60 20.30 8.52
N ASN A 155 68.80 20.66 7.51
CA ASN A 155 69.27 21.37 6.32
C ASN A 155 69.90 22.73 6.67
N MET A 156 69.29 23.50 7.58
CA MET A 156 69.86 24.76 8.05
C MET A 156 71.23 24.57 8.74
N LYS A 157 71.41 23.49 9.51
CA LYS A 157 72.71 23.16 10.13
C LYS A 157 73.75 22.80 9.07
N GLU A 158 73.38 22.00 8.08
CA GLU A 158 74.27 21.64 6.97
C GLU A 158 74.72 22.87 6.18
N ARG A 159 73.78 23.77 5.86
CA ARG A 159 74.09 25.04 5.19
C ARG A 159 75.00 25.93 6.02
N ASP A 160 74.77 26.05 7.33
CA ASP A 160 75.65 26.82 8.22
C ASP A 160 77.08 26.23 8.28
N LEU A 161 77.20 24.90 8.32
CA LEU A 161 78.49 24.22 8.24
C LEU A 161 79.21 24.44 6.90
N ALA A 162 78.47 24.38 5.79
CA ALA A 162 79.00 24.65 4.46
C ALA A 162 79.52 26.10 4.35
N VAL A 163 78.74 27.07 4.82
CA VAL A 163 79.14 28.50 4.85
C VAL A 163 80.37 28.71 5.73
N LYS A 164 80.45 28.07 6.91
CA LYS A 164 81.65 28.13 7.76
C LYS A 164 82.89 27.55 7.06
N THR A 165 82.72 26.47 6.32
CA THR A 165 83.80 25.83 5.56
C THR A 165 84.29 26.71 4.41
N LEU A 166 83.35 27.29 3.65
CA LEU A 166 83.65 28.28 2.61
C LEU A 166 84.36 29.52 3.16
N ARG A 167 83.91 30.06 4.30
CA ARG A 167 84.60 31.19 4.95
C ARG A 167 86.05 30.85 5.32
N LYS A 168 86.30 29.63 5.82
CA LYS A 168 87.67 29.16 6.10
C LYS A 168 88.50 29.00 4.83
N SER A 169 87.93 28.47 3.74
CA SER A 169 88.66 28.34 2.47
C SER A 169 88.99 29.70 1.86
N VAL A 170 88.05 30.65 1.84
CA VAL A 170 88.27 32.03 1.41
C VAL A 170 89.35 32.71 2.24
N ALA A 171 89.29 32.60 3.57
CA ALA A 171 90.32 33.19 4.45
C ALA A 171 91.72 32.59 4.21
N ARG A 172 91.81 31.29 3.93
CA ARG A 172 93.05 30.62 3.57
C ARG A 172 93.57 31.12 2.22
N LEU A 173 92.72 31.17 1.19
CA LEU A 173 93.08 31.70 -0.13
C LEU A 173 93.57 33.14 -0.02
N TYR A 174 92.86 33.99 0.73
CA TYR A 174 93.25 35.37 0.96
C TYR A 174 94.64 35.49 1.61
N ARG A 175 94.95 34.67 2.63
CA ARG A 175 96.29 34.61 3.22
C ARG A 175 97.35 34.16 2.21
N THR A 176 97.05 33.13 1.41
CA THR A 176 97.95 32.66 0.36
C THR A 176 98.23 33.77 -0.65
N CYS A 177 97.19 34.49 -1.11
CA CYS A 177 97.34 35.65 -1.99
C CYS A 177 98.20 36.74 -1.35
N LEU A 178 98.00 37.04 -0.06
CA LEU A 178 98.83 38.01 0.65
C LEU A 178 100.30 37.56 0.77
N THR A 179 100.58 36.27 0.92
CA THR A 179 101.97 35.75 0.94
C THR A 179 102.61 35.71 -0.44
N LEU A 180 101.82 35.55 -1.51
CA LEU A 180 102.28 35.60 -2.90
C LEU A 180 102.47 37.04 -3.37
N LEU A 181 101.73 37.99 -2.81
CA LEU A 181 101.99 39.43 -2.92
C LEU A 181 103.20 39.80 -2.07
N ARG A 182 104.39 39.38 -2.49
CA ARG A 182 105.62 40.00 -2.04
C ARG A 182 105.64 41.43 -2.59
N ILE A 183 105.68 42.41 -1.69
CA ILE A 183 106.09 43.78 -1.99
C ILE A 183 107.58 43.70 -2.35
N GLU A 184 107.88 43.27 -3.57
CA GLU A 184 109.15 43.49 -4.22
C GLU A 184 108.83 44.21 -5.53
N SER A 185 109.02 45.54 -5.45
CA SER A 185 109.56 46.41 -6.50
C SER A 185 108.99 46.34 -7.92
N GLU A 186 108.77 47.54 -8.46
CA GLU A 186 109.10 47.89 -9.85
C GLU A 186 110.08 46.88 -10.49
N THR A 187 109.55 45.91 -11.22
CA THR A 187 110.29 45.16 -12.22
C THR A 187 109.34 44.85 -13.35
N GLU A 188 109.70 45.38 -14.52
CA GLU A 188 109.11 45.07 -15.81
C GLU A 188 109.20 43.55 -16.03
N ILE A 189 108.08 42.84 -15.88
CA ILE A 189 107.98 41.45 -16.31
C ILE A 189 107.63 41.50 -17.80
N GLU A 190 108.62 41.17 -18.63
CA GLU A 190 108.45 40.88 -20.04
C GLU A 190 107.26 39.94 -20.25
N LYS A 191 106.38 40.34 -21.18
CA LYS A 191 105.25 39.57 -21.68
C LYS A 191 105.73 38.21 -22.21
N VAL A 192 105.72 37.20 -21.36
CA VAL A 192 105.69 35.80 -21.79
C VAL A 192 104.34 35.60 -22.45
N LYS A 193 104.34 35.55 -23.79
CA LYS A 193 103.18 35.15 -24.59
C LYS A 193 102.82 33.73 -24.18
N SER A 194 101.74 33.60 -23.41
CA SER A 194 101.06 32.33 -23.19
C SER A 194 100.67 31.74 -24.56
N PRO A 195 100.86 30.43 -24.76
CA PRO A 195 100.44 29.77 -25.99
C PRO A 195 98.91 29.91 -26.12
N SER A 196 98.49 30.34 -27.30
CA SER A 196 97.12 30.69 -27.70
C SER A 196 96.00 30.07 -26.84
N ASP A 197 95.38 30.92 -26.00
CA ASP A 197 94.16 30.65 -25.24
C ASP A 197 92.90 30.58 -26.13
N GLU A 198 93.04 30.64 -27.47
CA GLU A 198 91.91 30.59 -28.43
C GLU A 198 90.99 29.39 -28.21
N LYS A 199 91.54 28.22 -27.85
CA LYS A 199 90.71 27.03 -27.58
C LYS A 199 89.85 27.18 -26.33
N LEU A 200 90.35 27.88 -25.32
CA LEU A 200 89.62 28.09 -24.08
C LEU A 200 88.53 29.15 -24.28
N THR A 201 88.80 30.16 -25.11
CA THR A 201 87.79 31.17 -25.48
C THR A 201 86.69 30.56 -26.33
N ASP A 202 87.01 29.69 -27.28
CA ASP A 202 86.03 28.97 -28.10
C ASP A 202 85.11 28.08 -27.23
N GLU A 203 85.67 27.36 -26.25
CA GLU A 203 84.88 26.56 -25.30
C GLU A 203 84.00 27.43 -24.39
N PHE A 204 84.46 28.62 -24.00
CA PHE A 204 83.69 29.53 -23.16
C PHE A 204 82.52 30.15 -23.93
N GLU A 205 82.74 30.56 -25.18
CA GLU A 205 81.68 31.04 -26.06
C GLU A 205 80.62 29.95 -26.31
N PHE A 206 81.06 28.70 -26.52
CA PHE A 206 80.16 27.56 -26.67
C PHE A 206 79.32 27.29 -25.40
N LEU A 207 79.93 27.34 -24.22
CA LEU A 207 79.21 27.18 -22.95
C LEU A 207 78.22 28.31 -22.70
N GLN A 208 78.59 29.54 -23.06
CA GLN A 208 77.70 30.69 -22.94
C GLN A 208 76.50 30.56 -23.89
N LEU A 209 76.71 30.08 -25.12
CA LEU A 209 75.65 29.76 -26.07
C LEU A 209 74.66 28.73 -25.50
N ILE A 210 75.16 27.62 -24.94
CA ILE A 210 74.32 26.60 -24.32
C ILE A 210 73.53 27.18 -23.14
N LEU A 211 74.18 27.96 -22.28
CA LEU A 211 73.51 28.57 -21.13
C LEU A 211 72.42 29.55 -21.54
N THR A 212 72.63 30.33 -22.60
CA THR A 212 71.58 31.19 -23.17
C THR A 212 70.43 30.39 -23.77
N GLU A 213 70.71 29.27 -24.45
CA GLU A 213 69.66 28.40 -24.98
C GLU A 213 68.82 27.77 -23.85
N VAL A 214 69.48 27.28 -22.79
CA VAL A 214 68.79 26.74 -21.61
C VAL A 214 68.01 27.83 -20.87
N GLN A 215 68.55 29.05 -20.79
CA GLN A 215 67.88 30.21 -20.21
C GLN A 215 66.58 30.54 -20.97
N ASP A 216 66.63 30.54 -22.30
CA ASP A 216 65.48 30.79 -23.16
C ASP A 216 64.44 29.66 -23.02
N ILE A 217 64.86 28.39 -23.01
CA ILE A 217 63.96 27.25 -22.81
C ILE A 217 63.27 27.31 -21.45
N THR A 218 64.00 27.66 -20.39
CA THR A 218 63.46 27.70 -19.02
C THR A 218 62.69 28.98 -18.70
N HIS A 219 62.79 30.00 -19.56
CA HIS A 219 62.20 31.34 -19.40
C HIS A 219 62.65 32.01 -18.11
N VAL A 220 63.97 32.07 -17.90
CA VAL A 220 64.57 32.55 -16.66
C VAL A 220 65.40 33.81 -16.87
N SER A 221 65.34 34.76 -15.95
CA SER A 221 66.04 36.06 -16.07
C SER A 221 67.55 35.99 -15.82
N THR A 222 68.03 35.01 -15.05
CA THR A 222 69.45 34.84 -14.73
C THR A 222 69.87 33.36 -14.84
N PHE A 223 71.16 33.09 -15.06
CA PHE A 223 71.66 31.71 -15.13
C PHE A 223 71.53 30.97 -13.79
N ASP A 224 71.62 31.69 -12.65
CA ASP A 224 71.52 31.11 -11.31
C ASP A 224 70.12 30.53 -11.01
N ASP A 225 69.09 31.09 -11.65
CA ASP A 225 67.69 30.71 -11.46
C ASP A 225 67.28 29.49 -12.33
N ILE A 226 68.13 29.05 -13.27
CA ILE A 226 67.85 27.91 -14.18
C ILE A 226 67.63 26.64 -13.37
N PHE A 227 68.51 26.35 -12.41
CA PHE A 227 68.46 25.10 -11.64
C PHE A 227 67.24 25.03 -10.71
N PRO A 228 66.94 26.06 -9.88
CA PRO A 228 65.70 26.10 -9.10
C PRO A 228 64.45 25.92 -9.97
N ARG A 229 64.43 26.52 -11.17
CA ARG A 229 63.29 26.41 -12.07
C ARG A 229 63.08 24.99 -12.59
N ILE A 230 64.16 24.30 -12.95
CA ILE A 230 64.11 22.89 -13.39
C ILE A 230 63.66 21.98 -12.25
N GLU A 231 64.15 22.22 -11.02
CA GLU A 231 63.74 21.46 -9.84
C GLU A 231 62.24 21.62 -9.54
N ASP A 232 61.72 22.86 -9.60
CA ASP A 232 60.30 23.15 -9.47
C ASP A 232 59.46 22.47 -10.56
N GLN A 233 59.92 22.50 -11.82
CA GLN A 233 59.23 21.82 -12.92
C GLN A 233 59.19 20.31 -12.72
N LEU A 234 60.28 19.72 -12.22
CA LEU A 234 60.36 18.30 -11.91
C LEU A 234 59.42 17.94 -10.75
N HIS A 235 59.38 18.75 -9.70
CA HIS A 235 58.45 18.59 -8.58
C HIS A 235 56.99 18.66 -9.05
N HIS A 236 56.63 19.65 -9.87
CA HIS A 236 55.29 19.76 -10.45
C HIS A 236 54.93 18.55 -11.33
N LYS A 237 55.87 18.08 -12.15
CA LYS A 237 55.68 16.87 -12.97
C LYS A 237 55.39 15.65 -12.09
N ASN A 238 56.16 15.43 -11.04
CA ASN A 238 55.97 14.30 -10.12
C ASN A 238 54.62 14.38 -9.39
N HIS A 239 54.25 15.58 -8.94
CA HIS A 239 52.94 15.82 -8.32
C HIS A 239 51.78 15.53 -9.27
N LEU A 240 51.89 15.99 -10.53
CA LEU A 240 50.88 15.72 -11.56
C LEU A 240 50.79 14.24 -11.91
N LEU A 241 51.91 13.53 -11.99
CA LEU A 241 51.94 12.08 -12.18
C LEU A 241 51.26 11.34 -11.03
N HIS A 242 51.52 11.76 -9.78
CA HIS A 242 50.85 11.21 -8.61
C HIS A 242 49.34 11.43 -8.66
N LYS A 243 48.90 12.67 -8.98
CA LYS A 243 47.47 12.98 -9.16
C LYS A 243 46.83 12.17 -10.28
N LEU A 244 47.50 11.99 -11.42
CA LEU A 244 47.03 11.15 -12.51
C LEU A 244 46.84 9.69 -12.08
N PHE A 245 47.78 9.15 -11.31
CA PHE A 245 47.69 7.79 -10.79
C PHE A 245 46.52 7.63 -9.82
N THR A 246 46.33 8.57 -8.90
CA THR A 246 45.21 8.57 -7.95
C THR A 246 43.87 8.70 -8.68
N ASN A 247 43.76 9.61 -9.65
CA ASN A 247 42.56 9.77 -10.46
C ASN A 247 42.23 8.50 -11.27
N ARG A 248 43.25 7.81 -11.81
CA ARG A 248 43.07 6.54 -12.50
C ARG A 248 42.49 5.48 -11.56
N LYS A 249 43.01 5.36 -10.33
CA LYS A 249 42.46 4.45 -9.32
C LYS A 249 41.01 4.77 -8.96
N ILE A 250 40.67 6.06 -8.81
CA ILE A 250 39.30 6.50 -8.51
C ILE A 250 38.37 6.13 -9.67
N ARG A 251 38.76 6.42 -10.92
CA ARG A 251 37.99 6.06 -12.10
C ARG A 251 37.75 4.54 -12.17
N ASP A 252 38.80 3.74 -12.03
CA ASP A 252 38.68 2.28 -12.08
C ASP A 252 37.80 1.73 -10.93
N HIS A 253 37.75 2.41 -9.79
CA HIS A 253 36.82 2.10 -8.70
C HIS A 253 35.37 2.44 -9.03
N VAL A 254 35.13 3.61 -9.63
CA VAL A 254 33.80 4.02 -10.10
C VAL A 254 33.29 3.06 -11.19
N ASP A 255 34.15 2.68 -12.14
CA ASP A 255 33.81 1.72 -13.20
C ASP A 255 33.41 0.36 -12.62
N ARG A 256 34.13 -0.13 -11.60
CA ARG A 256 33.76 -1.38 -10.91
C ARG A 256 32.41 -1.27 -10.20
N LYS A 257 32.12 -0.15 -9.53
CA LYS A 257 30.83 0.10 -8.90
C LYS A 257 29.70 0.20 -9.93
N ASN A 258 29.95 0.86 -11.05
CA ASN A 258 28.99 0.99 -12.13
C ASN A 258 28.66 -0.38 -12.76
N ASN A 259 29.68 -1.18 -13.04
CA ASN A 259 29.50 -2.55 -13.54
C ASN A 259 28.73 -3.42 -12.54
N HIS A 260 29.02 -3.31 -11.23
CA HIS A 260 28.26 -4.01 -10.20
C HIS A 260 26.79 -3.56 -10.17
N GLY A 261 26.53 -2.25 -10.27
CA GLY A 261 25.19 -1.69 -10.36
C GLY A 261 24.41 -2.23 -11.57
N HIS A 262 25.05 -2.32 -12.73
CA HIS A 262 24.45 -2.95 -13.92
C HIS A 262 24.09 -4.42 -13.70
N VAL A 263 24.99 -5.21 -13.10
CA VAL A 263 24.71 -6.62 -12.79
C VAL A 263 23.54 -6.75 -11.80
N MET A 264 23.47 -5.91 -10.77
CA MET A 264 22.34 -5.90 -9.83
C MET A 264 21.04 -5.52 -10.51
N LEU A 265 21.06 -4.51 -11.39
CA LEU A 265 19.89 -4.09 -12.15
C LEU A 265 19.38 -5.23 -13.03
N SER A 266 20.24 -5.88 -13.81
CA SER A 266 19.84 -7.05 -14.61
C SER A 266 19.33 -8.22 -13.77
N SER A 267 19.88 -8.42 -12.57
CA SER A 267 19.38 -9.44 -11.63
C SER A 267 18.00 -9.08 -11.05
N LEU A 268 17.74 -7.79 -10.81
CA LEU A 268 16.44 -7.32 -10.33
C LEU A 268 15.38 -7.38 -11.44
N GLU A 269 15.75 -7.00 -12.67
CA GLU A 269 14.89 -7.12 -13.84
C GLU A 269 14.48 -8.58 -14.08
N SER A 270 15.43 -9.52 -14.00
CA SER A 270 15.10 -10.95 -14.15
C SER A 270 14.29 -11.51 -12.97
N SER A 271 14.59 -11.09 -11.73
CA SER A 271 13.85 -11.54 -10.54
C SER A 271 12.43 -10.95 -10.40
N MET A 272 12.20 -9.73 -10.88
CA MET A 272 10.86 -9.13 -10.88
C MET A 272 9.94 -9.84 -11.87
N VAL A 273 10.43 -10.31 -13.01
CA VAL A 273 9.56 -10.91 -14.03
C VAL A 273 8.83 -12.14 -13.51
N ASP A 274 9.52 -13.03 -12.78
CA ASP A 274 8.92 -14.27 -12.26
C ASP A 274 7.91 -14.02 -11.13
N THR A 275 8.25 -13.12 -10.19
CA THR A 275 7.39 -12.79 -9.05
C THR A 275 6.17 -11.96 -9.45
N THR A 276 6.33 -11.07 -10.43
CA THR A 276 5.23 -10.22 -10.92
C THR A 276 4.27 -11.01 -11.79
N PHE A 277 4.75 -11.98 -12.58
CA PHE A 277 3.89 -12.87 -13.35
C PHE A 277 3.06 -13.78 -12.43
N ALA A 278 3.71 -14.41 -11.45
CA ALA A 278 3.02 -15.24 -10.45
C ALA A 278 1.98 -14.43 -9.65
N TYR A 279 2.30 -13.19 -9.27
CA TYR A 279 1.35 -12.31 -8.60
C TYR A 279 0.16 -11.94 -9.50
N LYS A 280 0.39 -11.67 -10.79
CA LYS A 280 -0.67 -11.32 -11.74
C LYS A 280 -1.60 -12.52 -12.00
N GLU A 281 -1.05 -13.72 -12.08
CA GLU A 281 -1.82 -14.96 -12.20
C GLU A 281 -2.67 -15.21 -10.95
N GLU A 282 -2.07 -15.10 -9.77
CA GLU A 282 -2.78 -15.30 -8.50
C GLU A 282 -3.86 -14.24 -8.26
N LYS A 283 -3.59 -12.98 -8.61
CA LYS A 283 -4.60 -11.91 -8.59
C LYS A 283 -5.77 -12.24 -9.51
N GLY A 284 -5.51 -12.76 -10.71
CA GLY A 284 -6.55 -13.20 -11.65
C GLY A 284 -7.41 -14.32 -11.05
N ARG A 285 -6.76 -15.32 -10.44
CA ARG A 285 -7.43 -16.44 -9.77
C ARG A 285 -8.33 -15.97 -8.63
N LEU A 286 -7.84 -15.07 -7.77
CA LEU A 286 -8.61 -14.54 -6.65
C LEU A 286 -9.81 -13.70 -7.10
N LEU A 287 -9.66 -12.90 -8.17
CA LEU A 287 -10.79 -12.14 -8.73
C LEU A 287 -11.89 -13.06 -9.25
N THR A 288 -11.53 -14.13 -9.97
CA THR A 288 -12.53 -15.12 -10.43
C THR A 288 -13.24 -15.82 -9.27
N GLU A 289 -12.52 -16.09 -8.18
CA GLU A 289 -13.09 -16.72 -6.97
C GLU A 289 -14.07 -15.77 -6.25
N ILE A 290 -13.76 -14.46 -6.21
CA ILE A 290 -14.66 -13.43 -5.66
C ILE A 290 -15.95 -13.35 -6.50
N ASP A 291 -15.85 -13.29 -7.83
CA ASP A 291 -17.02 -13.22 -8.72
C ASP A 291 -17.92 -14.47 -8.58
N GLU A 292 -17.33 -15.65 -8.41
CA GLU A 292 -18.08 -16.88 -8.13
C GLU A 292 -18.83 -16.82 -6.79
N LEU A 293 -18.19 -16.31 -5.74
CA LEU A 293 -18.81 -16.17 -4.42
C LEU A 293 -19.91 -15.10 -4.39
N GLU A 294 -19.73 -13.99 -5.11
CA GLU A 294 -20.78 -12.95 -5.24
C GLU A 294 -22.01 -13.47 -5.97
N ASN A 295 -21.82 -14.29 -7.01
CA ASN A 295 -22.92 -14.95 -7.71
C ASN A 295 -23.66 -15.93 -6.79
N ILE A 296 -22.96 -16.76 -6.03
CA ILE A 296 -23.58 -17.68 -5.06
C ILE A 296 -24.33 -16.90 -3.97
N SER A 297 -23.74 -15.81 -3.46
CA SER A 297 -24.40 -14.97 -2.46
C SER A 297 -25.65 -14.28 -3.01
N SER A 298 -25.68 -13.97 -4.30
CA SER A 298 -26.85 -13.36 -4.94
C SER A 298 -27.96 -14.39 -5.15
N GLN A 299 -27.62 -15.61 -5.60
CA GLN A 299 -28.57 -16.73 -5.68
C GLN A 299 -29.17 -17.08 -4.31
N MET A 300 -28.35 -17.13 -3.26
CA MET A 300 -28.84 -17.40 -1.91
C MET A 300 -29.76 -16.28 -1.38
N ARG A 301 -29.51 -15.02 -1.77
CA ARG A 301 -30.40 -13.92 -1.41
C ARG A 301 -31.74 -14.05 -2.13
N GLU A 302 -31.74 -14.37 -3.42
CA GLU A 302 -32.96 -14.64 -4.19
C GLU A 302 -33.77 -15.79 -3.57
N GLU A 303 -33.13 -16.92 -3.24
CA GLU A 303 -33.81 -18.05 -2.56
C GLU A 303 -34.37 -17.66 -1.18
N VAL A 304 -33.67 -16.81 -0.43
CA VAL A 304 -34.17 -16.32 0.87
C VAL A 304 -35.35 -15.36 0.70
N GLU A 305 -35.34 -14.51 -0.33
CA GLU A 305 -36.47 -13.63 -0.66
C GLU A 305 -37.70 -14.44 -1.08
N GLU A 306 -37.55 -15.41 -2.00
CA GLU A 306 -38.64 -16.30 -2.44
C GLU A 306 -39.23 -17.09 -1.27
N ASN A 307 -38.37 -17.67 -0.41
CA ASN A 307 -38.83 -18.37 0.77
C ASN A 307 -39.48 -17.41 1.78
N GLY A 308 -38.94 -16.20 1.94
CA GLY A 308 -39.48 -15.15 2.80
C GLY A 308 -40.91 -14.76 2.41
N ASP A 309 -41.15 -14.57 1.12
CA ASP A 309 -42.48 -14.27 0.59
C ASP A 309 -43.47 -15.41 0.84
N LEU A 310 -43.05 -16.68 0.64
CA LEU A 310 -43.88 -17.85 0.95
C LEU A 310 -44.24 -17.93 2.44
N PHE A 311 -43.28 -17.70 3.34
CA PHE A 311 -43.55 -17.70 4.77
C PHE A 311 -44.48 -16.55 5.20
N LEU A 312 -44.39 -15.40 4.54
CA LEU A 312 -45.24 -14.25 4.81
C LEU A 312 -46.69 -14.50 4.37
N VAL A 313 -46.91 -15.15 3.22
CA VAL A 313 -48.23 -15.65 2.80
C VAL A 313 -48.78 -16.69 3.78
N LEU A 314 -47.94 -17.62 4.24
CA LEU A 314 -48.34 -18.61 5.24
C LEU A 314 -48.72 -17.95 6.58
N ARG A 315 -47.93 -16.99 7.05
CA ARG A 315 -48.21 -16.27 8.30
C ARG A 315 -49.50 -15.46 8.22
N SER A 316 -49.70 -14.71 7.14
CA SER A 316 -50.91 -13.91 6.94
C SER A 316 -52.16 -14.79 6.86
N SER A 317 -52.12 -15.91 6.12
CA SER A 317 -53.24 -16.86 6.07
C SER A 317 -53.55 -17.52 7.41
N LEU A 318 -52.53 -17.90 8.20
CA LEU A 318 -52.72 -18.41 9.56
C LEU A 318 -53.33 -17.34 10.49
N GLN A 319 -52.93 -16.09 10.35
CA GLN A 319 -53.48 -14.98 11.13
C GLN A 319 -54.94 -14.69 10.74
N THR A 320 -55.27 -14.66 9.44
CA THR A 320 -56.66 -14.54 8.98
C THR A 320 -57.53 -15.69 9.50
N LEU A 321 -57.04 -16.92 9.46
CA LEU A 321 -57.75 -18.07 10.05
C LEU A 321 -57.96 -17.91 11.57
N PHE A 322 -56.95 -17.43 12.28
CA PHE A 322 -57.04 -17.18 13.71
C PHE A 322 -58.07 -16.09 14.04
N GLU A 323 -58.12 -15.02 13.26
CA GLU A 323 -59.10 -13.93 13.40
C GLU A 323 -60.52 -14.39 13.06
N MET A 324 -60.71 -15.14 11.96
CA MET A 324 -62.01 -15.71 11.61
C MET A 324 -62.54 -16.65 12.71
N ILE A 325 -61.69 -17.49 13.28
CA ILE A 325 -62.07 -18.37 14.41
C ILE A 325 -62.34 -17.56 15.68
N SER A 326 -61.62 -16.48 15.91
CA SER A 326 -61.84 -15.59 17.06
C SER A 326 -63.12 -14.76 16.94
N GLY A 327 -63.61 -14.51 15.72
CA GLY A 327 -64.87 -13.82 15.45
C GLY A 327 -66.12 -14.69 15.58
N ILE A 328 -65.97 -16.02 15.64
CA ILE A 328 -67.04 -16.94 16.03
C ILE A 328 -67.18 -16.80 17.56
N GLY A 329 -67.98 -15.82 17.97
CA GLY A 329 -68.07 -15.36 19.35
C GLY A 329 -68.34 -16.48 20.35
N GLU A 330 -67.82 -16.28 21.57
CA GLU A 330 -68.36 -16.96 22.74
C GLU A 330 -69.89 -16.74 22.75
N PRO A 331 -70.69 -17.77 23.09
CA PRO A 331 -72.14 -17.63 23.09
C PRO A 331 -72.50 -16.46 24.01
N SER A 332 -72.94 -15.37 23.39
CA SER A 332 -73.54 -14.25 24.10
C SER A 332 -74.62 -14.82 25.00
N ASP A 333 -74.59 -14.50 26.29
CA ASP A 333 -75.61 -14.88 27.26
C ASP A 333 -76.99 -14.72 26.61
N VAL A 334 -77.60 -15.87 26.29
CA VAL A 334 -78.91 -15.90 25.65
C VAL A 334 -79.90 -15.51 26.72
N ASP A 335 -80.57 -14.39 26.49
CA ASP A 335 -81.74 -13.90 27.21
C ASP A 335 -82.70 -15.07 27.56
N PRO A 336 -82.98 -15.35 28.84
CA PRO A 336 -83.59 -16.62 29.31
C PRO A 336 -85.08 -16.84 28.95
N SER A 337 -85.64 -16.18 27.93
CA SER A 337 -87.09 -16.20 27.68
C SER A 337 -87.59 -17.10 26.53
N LYS A 338 -86.74 -17.93 25.88
CA LYS A 338 -87.19 -18.95 24.91
C LYS A 338 -86.50 -20.31 25.15
N PRO A 339 -87.25 -21.43 25.27
CA PRO A 339 -86.66 -22.75 25.46
C PRO A 339 -85.98 -23.24 24.17
N PRO A 340 -84.67 -23.53 24.17
CA PRO A 340 -84.01 -24.19 23.05
C PRO A 340 -84.20 -25.71 23.17
N THR A 341 -84.50 -26.36 22.04
CA THR A 341 -84.60 -27.81 21.92
C THR A 341 -83.26 -28.48 22.26
N ALA A 342 -83.27 -29.44 23.18
CA ALA A 342 -82.10 -30.09 23.79
C ALA A 342 -81.07 -30.74 22.82
N GLN A 343 -81.41 -30.91 21.54
CA GLN A 343 -80.48 -31.41 20.52
C GLN A 343 -79.51 -30.35 19.98
N GLN A 344 -79.77 -29.04 20.13
CA GLN A 344 -78.85 -27.99 19.68
C GLN A 344 -77.70 -27.70 20.67
N ILE A 345 -77.86 -28.03 21.96
CA ILE A 345 -76.89 -27.69 23.00
C ILE A 345 -75.73 -28.71 23.03
N LEU A 346 -76.00 -30.00 22.81
CA LEU A 346 -74.99 -31.05 22.90
C LEU A 346 -73.98 -31.06 21.73
N MET A 347 -74.41 -30.67 20.52
CA MET A 347 -73.48 -30.49 19.39
C MET A 347 -72.68 -29.18 19.46
N SER A 348 -73.15 -28.19 20.24
CA SER A 348 -72.48 -26.90 20.39
C SER A 348 -71.26 -26.98 21.31
N GLN A 349 -71.32 -27.69 22.44
CA GLN A 349 -70.20 -27.73 23.41
C GLN A 349 -68.95 -28.42 22.87
N ASP A 350 -69.10 -29.55 22.16
CA ASP A 350 -67.98 -30.27 21.52
C ASP A 350 -67.33 -29.44 20.40
N ALA A 351 -68.14 -28.68 19.65
CA ALA A 351 -67.65 -27.77 18.61
C ALA A 351 -66.84 -26.60 19.22
N HIS A 352 -67.24 -26.09 20.39
CA HIS A 352 -66.50 -25.00 21.05
C HIS A 352 -65.19 -25.48 21.66
N GLU A 353 -65.16 -26.68 22.28
CA GLU A 353 -63.91 -27.23 22.83
C GLU A 353 -62.90 -27.58 21.72
N THR A 354 -63.39 -28.07 20.58
CA THR A 354 -62.54 -28.31 19.40
C THR A 354 -62.02 -27.01 18.79
N LEU A 355 -62.85 -25.97 18.65
CA LEU A 355 -62.41 -24.64 18.19
C LEU A 355 -61.38 -24.01 19.13
N LYS A 356 -61.53 -24.18 20.44
CA LYS A 356 -60.54 -23.72 21.43
C LYS A 356 -59.19 -24.41 21.24
N LYS A 357 -59.18 -25.74 21.06
CA LYS A 357 -57.94 -26.50 20.77
C LYS A 357 -57.31 -26.09 19.44
N VAL A 358 -58.11 -25.79 18.41
CA VAL A 358 -57.61 -25.29 17.12
C VAL A 358 -57.00 -23.89 17.27
N ARG A 359 -57.63 -23.00 18.03
CA ARG A 359 -57.13 -21.64 18.32
C ARG A 359 -55.78 -21.68 19.05
N GLU A 360 -55.64 -22.52 20.07
CA GLU A 360 -54.39 -22.71 20.80
C GLU A 360 -53.27 -23.22 19.89
N LYS A 361 -53.56 -24.22 19.03
CA LYS A 361 -52.58 -24.73 18.06
C LYS A 361 -52.20 -23.71 16.99
N LEU A 362 -53.16 -22.93 16.48
CA LEU A 362 -52.89 -21.84 15.53
C LEU A 362 -52.00 -20.76 16.14
N ASN A 363 -52.25 -20.39 17.40
CA ASN A 363 -51.42 -19.42 18.10
C ASN A 363 -49.98 -19.92 18.28
N ILE A 364 -49.80 -21.21 18.62
CA ILE A 364 -48.45 -21.83 18.69
C ILE A 364 -47.76 -21.79 17.32
N LEU A 365 -48.48 -22.09 16.23
CA LEU A 365 -47.92 -22.04 14.87
C LEU A 365 -47.52 -20.61 14.44
N ILE A 366 -48.31 -19.60 14.84
CA ILE A 366 -48.00 -18.17 14.61
C ILE A 366 -46.79 -17.72 15.45
N GLN A 367 -46.60 -18.26 16.66
CA GLN A 367 -45.44 -17.97 17.51
C GLN A 367 -44.17 -18.72 17.07
N MET A 368 -44.31 -19.88 16.42
CA MET A 368 -43.19 -20.65 15.88
C MET A 368 -42.64 -20.07 14.56
N THR A 369 -43.33 -19.11 13.94
CA THR A 369 -42.80 -18.42 12.75
C THR A 369 -41.74 -17.39 13.19
N PRO A 370 -40.53 -17.40 12.62
CA PRO A 370 -39.43 -16.53 13.06
C PRO A 370 -39.78 -15.03 12.93
N GLU A 371 -39.22 -14.20 13.81
CA GLU A 371 -39.32 -12.75 13.72
C GLU A 371 -38.63 -12.27 12.44
N PHE A 372 -39.42 -11.69 11.53
CA PHE A 372 -38.89 -11.11 10.29
C PHE A 372 -38.20 -9.78 10.57
N GLU A 373 -37.17 -9.47 9.78
CA GLU A 373 -36.54 -8.15 9.78
C GLU A 373 -37.58 -7.07 9.44
N LYS A 374 -37.40 -5.85 9.98
CA LYS A 374 -38.35 -4.73 9.81
C LYS A 374 -38.83 -4.48 8.35
N PRO A 375 -37.99 -4.54 7.31
CA PRO A 375 -38.46 -4.28 5.94
C PRO A 375 -39.41 -5.37 5.39
N THR A 376 -39.30 -6.62 5.84
CA THR A 376 -40.21 -7.71 5.46
C THR A 376 -41.55 -7.62 6.20
N LEU A 377 -41.58 -7.01 7.39
CA LEU A 377 -42.81 -6.78 8.16
C LEU A 377 -43.75 -5.77 7.48
N ASP A 378 -43.22 -4.72 6.86
CA ASP A 378 -44.05 -3.71 6.18
C ASP A 378 -44.65 -4.26 4.88
N LYS A 379 -43.91 -5.08 4.13
CA LYS A 379 -44.47 -5.88 3.02
C LYS A 379 -45.57 -6.84 3.51
N ALA A 380 -45.41 -7.43 4.70
CA ALA A 380 -46.40 -8.34 5.28
C ALA A 380 -47.73 -7.64 5.61
N LYS A 381 -47.65 -6.42 6.15
CA LYS A 381 -48.83 -5.61 6.43
C LYS A 381 -49.60 -5.27 5.16
N VAL A 382 -48.90 -4.91 4.08
CA VAL A 382 -49.53 -4.59 2.78
C VAL A 382 -50.23 -5.82 2.21
N LEU A 383 -49.59 -6.99 2.22
CA LEU A 383 -50.18 -8.23 1.71
C LEU A 383 -51.36 -8.72 2.57
N TYR A 384 -51.28 -8.58 3.89
CA TYR A 384 -52.41 -8.86 4.78
C TYR A 384 -53.59 -7.92 4.49
N GLN A 385 -53.34 -6.61 4.35
CA GLN A 385 -54.38 -5.64 3.98
C GLN A 385 -55.01 -5.97 2.62
N GLN A 386 -54.21 -6.33 1.61
CA GLN A 386 -54.72 -6.76 0.30
C GLN A 386 -55.55 -8.04 0.38
N ASN A 387 -55.13 -9.03 1.17
CA ASN A 387 -55.88 -10.28 1.35
C ASN A 387 -57.21 -10.04 2.09
N VAL A 388 -57.22 -9.18 3.11
CA VAL A 388 -58.44 -8.78 3.81
C VAL A 388 -59.37 -8.04 2.85
N ILE A 389 -58.85 -7.08 2.07
CA ILE A 389 -59.63 -6.35 1.05
C ILE A 389 -60.20 -7.31 0.01
N SER A 390 -59.42 -8.28 -0.48
CA SER A 390 -59.84 -9.32 -1.41
C SER A 390 -60.95 -10.22 -0.86
N LEU A 391 -60.83 -10.66 0.40
CA LEU A 391 -61.84 -11.49 1.05
C LEU A 391 -63.12 -10.70 1.30
N VAL A 392 -62.99 -9.47 1.78
CA VAL A 392 -64.11 -8.56 2.04
C VAL A 392 -64.78 -8.14 0.73
N SER A 393 -64.01 -7.84 -0.31
CA SER A 393 -64.57 -7.48 -1.62
C SER A 393 -65.28 -8.65 -2.28
N LYS A 394 -64.73 -9.87 -2.18
CA LYS A 394 -65.39 -11.08 -2.67
C LYS A 394 -66.68 -11.41 -1.92
N TYR A 395 -66.79 -11.01 -0.65
CA TYR A 395 -67.98 -11.23 0.17
C TYR A 395 -69.03 -10.11 0.02
N ILE A 396 -68.60 -8.87 -0.19
CA ILE A 396 -69.48 -7.71 -0.36
C ILE A 396 -69.96 -7.56 -1.81
N PHE A 397 -69.12 -7.88 -2.79
CA PHE A 397 -69.38 -7.68 -4.22
C PHE A 397 -69.65 -8.98 -4.98
N SER A 398 -69.99 -10.09 -4.31
CA SER A 398 -70.34 -11.35 -5.01
C SER A 398 -71.56 -11.21 -5.93
N ASP A 399 -72.42 -10.21 -5.71
CA ASP A 399 -73.68 -10.02 -6.43
C ASP A 399 -73.74 -8.72 -7.27
N VAL A 400 -72.61 -8.06 -7.56
CA VAL A 400 -72.62 -6.84 -8.38
C VAL A 400 -71.68 -7.00 -9.57
N GLU A 401 -72.25 -7.00 -10.78
CA GLU A 401 -71.52 -6.86 -12.04
C GLU A 401 -70.73 -5.54 -12.03
N ILE A 402 -69.41 -5.64 -11.93
CA ILE A 402 -68.51 -4.48 -11.89
C ILE A 402 -68.26 -4.02 -13.33
N TYR A 403 -68.65 -2.78 -13.63
CA TYR A 403 -68.19 -2.06 -14.81
C TYR A 403 -66.72 -1.66 -14.63
N ASP A 404 -65.86 -2.07 -15.56
CA ASP A 404 -64.45 -1.65 -15.63
C ASP A 404 -64.35 -0.13 -15.77
N VAL A 405 -63.88 0.55 -14.73
CA VAL A 405 -63.37 1.91 -14.83
C VAL A 405 -61.84 1.82 -14.84
N PRO A 406 -61.16 2.16 -15.95
CA PRO A 406 -59.71 2.10 -16.02
C PRO A 406 -59.11 3.12 -15.05
N LEU A 407 -58.24 2.62 -14.17
CA LEU A 407 -57.41 3.44 -13.30
C LEU A 407 -56.53 4.34 -14.20
N ILE A 408 -56.68 5.65 -14.04
CA ILE A 408 -55.80 6.64 -14.66
C ILE A 408 -54.45 6.52 -13.97
N ASP A 409 -53.45 6.01 -14.68
CA ASP A 409 -52.05 6.06 -14.27
C ASP A 409 -51.69 7.52 -13.98
N PHE A 410 -51.34 7.80 -12.73
CA PHE A 410 -50.68 9.04 -12.35
C PHE A 410 -49.25 8.99 -12.89
N ASP A 411 -49.11 9.28 -14.18
CA ASP A 411 -47.82 9.58 -14.79
C ASP A 411 -47.26 10.79 -14.05
N GLU A 412 -46.13 10.59 -13.38
CA GLU A 412 -45.39 11.61 -12.65
C GLU A 412 -45.20 12.83 -13.56
N MET A 413 -45.84 13.96 -13.19
CA MET A 413 -45.60 15.25 -13.82
C MET A 413 -44.11 15.60 -13.69
N LYS A 414 -43.33 15.31 -14.73
CA LYS A 414 -41.93 15.71 -14.85
C LYS A 414 -41.88 17.23 -15.01
N ASP A 415 -41.59 17.90 -13.90
CA ASP A 415 -41.29 19.33 -13.88
C ASP A 415 -39.99 19.59 -14.69
N ALA A 416 -40.13 20.26 -15.83
CA ALA A 416 -39.05 20.47 -16.80
C ALA A 416 -37.89 21.34 -16.27
N ASN A 417 -38.05 21.96 -15.09
CA ASN A 417 -37.04 22.82 -14.47
C ASN A 417 -36.18 22.12 -13.41
N ILE A 418 -36.41 20.84 -13.12
CA ILE A 418 -35.66 20.10 -12.11
C ILE A 418 -34.68 19.14 -12.81
N LEU A 419 -33.39 19.43 -12.69
CA LEU A 419 -32.31 18.59 -13.23
C LEU A 419 -32.45 17.16 -12.70
N THR A 420 -32.53 16.20 -13.62
CA THR A 420 -32.61 14.79 -13.22
C THR A 420 -31.30 14.34 -12.60
N ARG A 421 -31.35 13.27 -11.80
CA ARG A 421 -30.15 12.68 -11.17
C ARG A 421 -29.06 12.32 -12.19
N LEU A 422 -29.45 12.01 -13.43
CA LEU A 422 -28.53 11.74 -14.53
C LEU A 422 -27.78 13.02 -14.96
N ASP A 423 -28.48 14.15 -15.05
CA ASP A 423 -27.89 15.45 -15.41
C ASP A 423 -26.91 15.95 -14.36
N VAL A 424 -27.25 15.79 -13.07
CA VAL A 424 -26.35 16.10 -11.95
C VAL A 424 -25.08 15.24 -12.00
N LYS A 425 -25.21 13.95 -12.35
CA LYS A 425 -24.08 13.01 -12.45
C LYS A 425 -23.18 13.31 -13.66
N ASN A 426 -23.76 13.78 -14.76
CA ASN A 426 -23.00 14.21 -15.93
C ASN A 426 -22.25 15.53 -15.69
N ASN A 427 -22.88 16.50 -15.01
CA ASN A 427 -22.23 17.77 -14.66
C ASN A 427 -21.07 17.58 -13.67
N SER A 428 -21.24 16.74 -12.66
CA SER A 428 -20.16 16.44 -11.71
C SER A 428 -18.98 15.73 -12.38
N LYS A 429 -19.24 14.84 -13.35
CA LYS A 429 -18.17 14.19 -14.15
C LYS A 429 -17.43 15.18 -15.06
N PHE A 430 -18.11 16.22 -15.55
CA PHE A 430 -17.49 17.28 -16.35
C PHE A 430 -16.56 18.17 -15.50
N ILE A 431 -16.99 18.56 -14.30
CA ILE A 431 -16.20 19.37 -13.36
C ILE A 431 -14.92 18.64 -12.93
N VAL A 432 -15.01 17.35 -12.62
CA VAL A 432 -13.83 16.55 -12.22
C VAL A 432 -12.80 16.46 -13.35
N LYS A 433 -13.25 16.25 -14.59
CA LYS A 433 -12.35 16.23 -15.76
C LYS A 433 -11.64 17.56 -16.02
N GLN A 434 -12.28 18.69 -15.72
CA GLN A 434 -11.62 20.00 -15.82
C GLN A 434 -10.60 20.24 -14.69
N SER A 435 -10.73 19.57 -13.54
CA SER A 435 -9.80 19.72 -12.41
C SER A 435 -8.54 18.85 -12.49
N GLU A 436 -8.49 17.87 -13.41
CA GLU A 436 -7.35 16.95 -13.57
C GLU A 436 -6.18 17.52 -14.40
N HIS A 437 -6.34 18.70 -15.02
CA HIS A 437 -5.26 19.42 -15.70
C HIS A 437 -4.84 20.68 -14.91
N PRO A 438 -3.68 20.67 -14.22
CA PRO A 438 -3.27 21.73 -13.28
C PRO A 438 -2.77 23.02 -13.95
N SER A 439 -2.78 23.13 -15.28
CA SER A 439 -2.24 24.29 -16.00
C SER A 439 -3.24 25.43 -16.23
N ASP A 440 -4.55 25.22 -16.00
CA ASP A 440 -5.58 26.25 -16.24
C ASP A 440 -6.13 26.88 -14.93
N LEU A 441 -5.56 26.51 -13.78
CA LEU A 441 -5.98 27.01 -12.46
C LEU A 441 -5.64 28.50 -12.21
N GLN A 442 -4.97 29.17 -13.15
CA GLN A 442 -4.74 30.62 -13.11
C GLN A 442 -5.88 31.45 -13.73
N MET A 443 -6.89 30.83 -14.36
CA MET A 443 -8.01 31.55 -14.99
C MET A 443 -9.28 31.62 -14.11
N LEU A 444 -9.31 30.97 -12.93
CA LEU A 444 -10.50 30.93 -12.05
C LEU A 444 -10.53 32.02 -10.97
N GLN A 445 -9.59 32.97 -10.96
CA GLN A 445 -9.65 34.16 -10.08
C GLN A 445 -10.44 35.34 -10.68
N ALA A 446 -11.07 35.18 -11.86
CA ALA A 446 -11.76 36.27 -12.53
C ALA A 446 -13.14 35.88 -13.07
N LEU A 447 -14.10 35.53 -12.21
CA LEU A 447 -15.54 35.66 -12.53
C LEU A 447 -16.36 36.10 -11.31
N PRO A 448 -17.47 36.82 -11.54
CA PRO A 448 -18.03 37.81 -10.62
C PRO A 448 -18.94 37.18 -9.57
N THR A 449 -18.96 37.80 -8.40
CA THR A 449 -19.99 37.59 -7.38
C THR A 449 -21.37 37.91 -7.98
N PHE A 450 -22.24 36.89 -8.02
CA PHE A 450 -23.64 37.06 -8.40
C PHE A 450 -24.37 37.90 -7.33
N SER A 451 -24.45 39.21 -7.57
CA SER A 451 -25.43 40.10 -6.98
C SER A 451 -26.79 39.82 -7.59
N LYS A 452 -27.81 39.66 -6.74
CA LYS A 452 -29.23 39.69 -7.13
C LYS A 452 -29.50 40.96 -7.93
N ALA A 453 -30.05 40.83 -9.13
CA ALA A 453 -30.69 41.91 -9.85
C ALA A 453 -32.09 41.43 -10.25
N THR A 454 -33.07 42.13 -9.68
CA THR A 454 -34.49 42.07 -9.95
C THR A 454 -34.81 42.47 -11.39
N ASP A 455 -35.90 41.91 -11.89
CA ASP A 455 -36.66 42.35 -13.06
C ASP A 455 -36.65 43.88 -13.24
N ASP A 456 -36.22 44.32 -14.42
CA ASP A 456 -36.81 45.43 -15.14
C ASP A 456 -36.10 45.60 -16.49
N THR A 457 -36.76 45.21 -17.58
CA THR A 457 -36.92 46.02 -18.82
C THR A 457 -37.44 45.19 -20.00
N LYS A 458 -38.77 45.04 -20.06
CA LYS A 458 -39.49 45.16 -21.33
C LYS A 458 -39.35 46.61 -21.81
N ARG A 459 -38.65 46.86 -22.92
CA ARG A 459 -38.98 47.85 -23.99
C ARG A 459 -37.74 48.21 -24.81
N ARG A 460 -37.94 48.31 -26.13
CA ARG A 460 -37.03 48.81 -27.20
C ARG A 460 -36.03 47.73 -27.64
N THR A 461 -35.91 47.33 -28.91
CA THR A 461 -36.33 47.92 -30.18
C THR A 461 -36.16 46.84 -31.26
N LEU A 462 -37.27 46.41 -31.87
CA LEU A 462 -37.27 45.95 -33.25
C LEU A 462 -37.05 47.19 -34.13
N LYS A 463 -35.85 47.32 -34.71
CA LYS A 463 -35.56 48.12 -35.91
C LYS A 463 -34.14 47.79 -36.41
N LYS A 464 -34.04 46.70 -37.18
CA LYS A 464 -33.58 46.67 -38.57
C LYS A 464 -33.60 45.24 -39.08
#